data_AF-A0A351ENN8-F1
#
_entry.id   AF-A0A351ENN8-F1
#
_cell.length_a   1.000
_cell.length_b   1.000
_cell.length_c   1.000
_cell.angle_alpha   90.00
_cell.angle_beta   90.00
_cell.angle_gamma   90.00
#
_symmetry.space_group_name_H-M   'P 1'
#
loop_
_entity.id
_entity.type
_entity.pdbx_description
1 polymer ?
#
loop_
_entity_poly.entity_id
_entity_poly.type
_entity_poly.pdbx_seq_one_letter_code
_entity_poly.pdbx_strand_id
1 'polypeptide(L)'
;MPARTGKEFIDRLQSQPPNLWIGGELVEDPTHHPKTKNAVRSLAALYDLQYDDDLSEVMTFASPSTGDPVGRSFVVPQTKEDLQLRSKMHKVWADATLGHMGRTPDYMNVNVMAAGMAGDYFAEVDQRFGENIRSYFEYVRENDLALTHALTNPQVDKSKQANELDDPYIALGLVEETTEGILVRGARMLATLPISDEILIFPSTVIQGGAEMRPYALGFSVPNDTPGLRFQCREPLDQGRSHADHPLGSRFDELDAMVIFDDVEVPWDRVFLIKDIDRANQAYAKTGAVLHMAHQVVNLKIAKTEAILGTLQTIVDMIGTGQYPHVQEMVAEVIITLEIMKALKLASEEEACMNEYGVMTPARRPLDAARNYYPAVHKRLVEVLQMCSSSGLIMIPSESDWEGERSADISKYLQGKNGSAEERLRLFRLAWDMTISGFGGRQALYERFFFGDPVRMKHALYGVYDRSEQVDRIKEFLANDQWPEE
;
A
#
# COMPACT_ATOMS: atom_id res chain seq x y z
N MET A 1 -15.05 21.30 8.48
CA MET A 1 -14.78 20.45 7.29
C MET A 1 -13.49 19.69 7.53
N PRO A 2 -13.57 18.44 8.01
CA PRO A 2 -12.40 17.68 8.42
C PRO A 2 -12.04 16.57 7.43
N ALA A 3 -12.95 16.11 6.54
CA ALA A 3 -12.55 15.52 5.26
C ALA A 3 -12.01 16.63 4.34
N ARG A 4 -11.05 16.30 3.48
CA ARG A 4 -10.48 17.22 2.49
C ARG A 4 -11.08 16.97 1.10
N THR A 5 -11.35 18.05 0.40
CA THR A 5 -11.55 18.05 -1.06
C THR A 5 -10.21 17.87 -1.79
N GLY A 6 -10.26 17.49 -3.07
CA GLY A 6 -9.08 17.42 -3.91
C GLY A 6 -8.37 18.78 -4.06
N LYS A 7 -9.14 19.87 -4.04
CA LYS A 7 -8.59 21.24 -4.01
C LYS A 7 -7.79 21.50 -2.74
N GLU A 8 -8.35 21.20 -1.57
CA GLU A 8 -7.66 21.42 -0.29
C GLU A 8 -6.38 20.57 -0.18
N PHE A 9 -6.40 19.34 -0.70
CA PHE A 9 -5.20 18.50 -0.82
C PHE A 9 -4.12 19.15 -1.71
N ILE A 10 -4.49 19.71 -2.87
CA ILE A 10 -3.56 20.41 -3.76
C ILE A 10 -3.01 21.69 -3.10
N ASP A 11 -3.89 22.52 -2.54
CA ASP A 11 -3.52 23.77 -1.87
C ASP A 11 -2.54 23.50 -0.71
N ARG A 12 -2.77 22.39 0.02
CA ARG A 12 -1.89 21.92 1.09
C ARG A 12 -0.49 21.59 0.57
N LEU A 13 -0.37 20.79 -0.48
CA LEU A 13 0.92 20.46 -1.10
C LEU A 13 1.65 21.68 -1.70
N GLN A 14 0.92 22.71 -2.13
CA GLN A 14 1.54 23.96 -2.60
C GLN A 14 2.07 24.80 -1.45
N SER A 15 1.34 24.84 -0.33
CA SER A 15 1.73 25.64 0.85
C SER A 15 2.87 25.01 1.66
N GLN A 16 2.93 23.68 1.72
CA GLN A 16 3.94 22.90 2.43
C GLN A 16 4.37 21.71 1.56
N PRO A 17 5.16 21.97 0.51
CA PRO A 17 5.59 20.93 -0.40
C PRO A 17 6.56 19.96 0.30
N PRO A 18 6.40 18.63 0.14
CA PRO A 18 7.38 17.67 0.60
C PRO A 18 8.75 17.94 -0.05
N ASN A 19 9.84 17.69 0.69
CA ASN A 19 11.21 17.92 0.22
C ASN A 19 11.69 16.85 -0.79
N LEU A 20 11.11 16.84 -2.00
CA LEU A 20 11.36 15.84 -3.05
C LEU A 20 12.51 16.23 -3.96
N TRP A 21 13.38 15.28 -4.27
CA TRP A 21 14.48 15.41 -5.23
C TRP A 21 14.30 14.45 -6.40
N ILE A 22 14.22 14.99 -7.62
CA ILE A 22 14.04 14.23 -8.86
C ILE A 22 15.06 14.73 -9.88
N GLY A 23 15.78 13.81 -10.54
CA GLY A 23 16.70 14.17 -11.62
C GLY A 23 17.87 15.08 -11.21
N GLY A 24 18.20 15.11 -9.91
CA GLY A 24 19.24 15.99 -9.37
C GLY A 24 18.75 17.37 -8.91
N GLU A 25 17.46 17.65 -9.00
CA GLU A 25 16.86 18.94 -8.66
C GLU A 25 15.79 18.80 -7.56
N LEU A 26 15.64 19.84 -6.75
CA LEU A 26 14.55 19.96 -5.79
C LEU A 26 13.25 20.27 -6.54
N VAL A 27 12.16 19.57 -6.18
CA VAL A 27 10.82 19.85 -6.70
C VAL A 27 10.19 20.95 -5.85
N GLU A 28 10.16 22.18 -6.37
CA GLU A 28 9.58 23.33 -5.66
C GLU A 28 8.06 23.22 -5.51
N ASP A 29 7.36 22.72 -6.54
CA ASP A 29 5.91 22.52 -6.54
C ASP A 29 5.54 21.17 -7.17
N PRO A 30 5.20 20.15 -6.36
CA PRO A 30 4.85 18.83 -6.88
C PRO A 30 3.52 18.83 -7.65
N THR A 31 2.67 19.84 -7.48
CA THR A 31 1.36 19.93 -8.15
C THR A 31 1.47 20.37 -9.61
N HIS A 32 2.56 21.06 -9.97
CA HIS A 32 2.85 21.50 -11.34
C HIS A 32 4.02 20.75 -11.98
N HIS A 33 4.89 20.13 -11.18
CA HIS A 33 6.09 19.48 -11.70
C HIS A 33 5.73 18.32 -12.67
N PRO A 34 6.37 18.23 -13.86
CA PRO A 34 5.95 17.30 -14.93
C PRO A 34 5.92 15.83 -14.54
N LYS A 35 6.72 15.43 -13.53
CA LYS A 35 6.85 14.04 -13.08
C LYS A 35 5.95 13.66 -11.89
N THR A 36 5.20 14.61 -11.34
CA THR A 36 4.40 14.41 -10.12
C THR A 36 2.96 14.88 -10.27
N LYS A 37 2.70 15.89 -11.12
CA LYS A 37 1.37 16.52 -11.26
C LYS A 37 0.22 15.54 -11.52
N ASN A 38 0.48 14.46 -12.26
CA ASN A 38 -0.57 13.48 -12.60
C ASN A 38 -0.91 12.56 -11.42
N ALA A 39 0.10 12.17 -10.64
CA ALA A 39 -0.10 11.44 -9.38
C ALA A 39 -0.83 12.32 -8.36
N VAL A 40 -0.46 13.60 -8.24
CA VAL A 40 -1.18 14.59 -7.41
C VAL A 40 -2.65 14.69 -7.82
N ARG A 41 -2.94 14.81 -9.12
CA ARG A 41 -4.32 14.87 -9.62
C ARG A 41 -5.11 13.60 -9.33
N SER A 42 -4.46 12.44 -9.40
CA SER A 42 -5.09 11.17 -9.09
C SER A 42 -5.41 11.05 -7.60
N LEU A 43 -4.52 11.50 -6.71
CA LEU A 43 -4.81 11.61 -5.27
C LEU A 43 -5.93 12.62 -4.99
N ALA A 44 -5.88 13.80 -5.60
CA ALA A 44 -6.93 14.81 -5.45
C ALA A 44 -8.31 14.27 -5.86
N ALA A 45 -8.39 13.51 -6.95
CA ALA A 45 -9.63 12.86 -7.37
C ALA A 45 -10.15 11.85 -6.33
N LEU A 46 -9.29 11.14 -5.60
CA LEU A 46 -9.72 10.26 -4.50
C LEU A 46 -10.32 11.04 -3.33
N TYR A 47 -9.75 12.20 -3.00
CA TYR A 47 -10.31 13.12 -2.01
C TYR A 47 -11.67 13.66 -2.46
N ASP A 48 -11.84 14.03 -3.73
CA ASP A 48 -13.13 14.49 -4.27
C ASP A 48 -14.23 13.41 -4.21
N LEU A 49 -13.88 12.12 -4.33
CA LEU A 49 -14.86 11.03 -4.15
C LEU A 49 -15.51 11.02 -2.77
N GLN A 50 -14.90 11.63 -1.75
CA GLN A 50 -15.52 11.76 -0.42
C GLN A 50 -16.76 12.68 -0.42
N TYR A 51 -16.91 13.51 -1.46
CA TYR A 51 -18.00 14.47 -1.64
C TYR A 51 -18.91 14.12 -2.81
N ASP A 52 -18.73 12.96 -3.43
CA ASP A 52 -19.69 12.45 -4.39
C ASP A 52 -20.99 12.09 -3.64
N ASP A 53 -22.10 12.70 -4.05
CA ASP A 53 -23.40 12.57 -3.39
C ASP A 53 -23.82 11.09 -3.25
N ASP A 54 -23.51 10.27 -4.25
CA ASP A 54 -23.85 8.84 -4.28
C ASP A 54 -22.94 7.98 -3.39
N LEU A 55 -21.80 8.52 -2.95
CA LEU A 55 -20.78 7.82 -2.17
C LEU A 55 -20.60 8.37 -0.75
N SER A 56 -21.14 9.55 -0.44
CA SER A 56 -20.91 10.28 0.82
C SER A 56 -21.03 9.42 2.09
N GLU A 57 -22.09 8.59 2.21
CA GLU A 57 -22.31 7.68 3.34
C GLU A 57 -21.26 6.56 3.43
N VAL A 58 -20.77 6.09 2.28
CA VAL A 58 -19.72 5.08 2.19
C VAL A 58 -18.36 5.69 2.53
N MET A 59 -18.10 6.91 2.04
CA MET A 59 -16.79 7.53 2.08
C MET A 59 -16.47 8.28 3.36
N THR A 60 -17.48 8.77 4.09
CA THR A 60 -17.28 9.61 5.28
C THR A 60 -18.16 9.19 6.44
N PHE A 61 -17.78 9.55 7.67
CA PHE A 61 -18.57 9.37 8.90
C PHE A 61 -18.46 10.60 9.79
N ALA A 62 -19.40 10.78 10.73
CA ALA A 62 -19.32 11.87 11.69
C ALA A 62 -18.14 11.67 12.65
N SER A 63 -17.27 12.68 12.75
CA SER A 63 -16.15 12.70 13.68
C SER A 63 -16.64 12.53 15.12
N PRO A 64 -16.02 11.65 15.92
CA PRO A 64 -16.33 11.53 17.33
C PRO A 64 -16.04 12.79 18.16
N SER A 65 -15.11 13.66 17.72
CA SER A 65 -14.73 14.86 18.48
C SER A 65 -15.42 16.14 18.01
N THR A 66 -15.71 16.27 16.72
CA THR A 66 -16.29 17.50 16.15
C THR A 66 -17.71 17.32 15.59
N GLY A 67 -18.13 16.09 15.28
CA GLY A 67 -19.38 15.79 14.59
C GLY A 67 -19.36 16.09 13.08
N ASP A 68 -18.33 16.77 12.59
CA ASP A 68 -18.13 17.04 11.18
C ASP A 68 -17.75 15.74 10.40
N PRO A 69 -17.98 15.67 9.07
CA PRO A 69 -17.68 14.46 8.28
C PRO A 69 -16.18 14.26 8.03
N VAL A 70 -15.64 13.12 8.49
CA VAL A 70 -14.24 12.65 8.28
C VAL A 70 -14.20 11.39 7.43
N GLY A 71 -13.06 11.13 6.77
CA GLY A 71 -12.89 9.95 5.91
C GLY A 71 -13.09 8.62 6.63
N ARG A 72 -13.86 7.70 6.02
CA ARG A 72 -14.27 6.40 6.59
C ARG A 72 -13.10 5.50 6.99
N SER A 73 -11.91 5.68 6.43
CA SER A 73 -10.72 4.89 6.78
C SER A 73 -10.27 5.14 8.21
N PHE A 74 -10.64 6.28 8.79
CA PHE A 74 -10.34 6.63 10.18
C PHE A 74 -11.35 6.05 11.19
N VAL A 75 -12.40 5.36 10.74
CA VAL A 75 -13.36 4.75 11.66
C VAL A 75 -12.62 3.76 12.57
N VAL A 76 -12.91 3.84 13.87
CA VAL A 76 -12.51 2.83 14.85
C VAL A 76 -13.61 1.78 14.87
N PRO A 77 -13.42 0.60 14.25
CA PRO A 77 -14.50 -0.37 14.11
C PRO A 77 -14.89 -0.92 15.49
N GLN A 78 -16.17 -0.90 15.84
CA GLN A 78 -16.70 -1.51 17.07
C GLN A 78 -17.52 -2.78 16.75
N THR A 79 -17.94 -2.91 15.50
CA THR A 79 -18.73 -4.02 14.99
C THR A 79 -18.11 -4.59 13.71
N LYS A 80 -18.55 -5.79 13.30
CA LYS A 80 -18.18 -6.37 12.01
C LYS A 80 -18.72 -5.54 10.84
N GLU A 81 -19.88 -4.91 11.04
CA GLU A 81 -20.48 -4.03 10.04
C GLU A 81 -19.63 -2.78 9.77
N ASP A 82 -18.98 -2.23 10.81
CA ASP A 82 -18.00 -1.14 10.61
C ASP A 82 -16.82 -1.58 9.73
N LEU A 83 -16.35 -2.82 9.88
CA LEU A 83 -15.31 -3.38 9.01
C LEU A 83 -15.80 -3.50 7.57
N GLN A 84 -17.03 -3.98 7.37
CA GLN A 84 -17.64 -4.13 6.05
C GLN A 84 -17.86 -2.76 5.36
N LEU A 85 -18.31 -1.74 6.10
CA LEU A 85 -18.44 -0.37 5.60
C LEU A 85 -17.08 0.22 5.21
N ARG A 86 -16.06 0.04 6.06
CA ARG A 86 -14.69 0.46 5.74
C ARG A 86 -14.14 -0.29 4.53
N SER A 87 -14.45 -1.56 4.36
CA SER A 87 -14.11 -2.34 3.16
C SER A 87 -14.74 -1.76 1.90
N LYS A 88 -16.03 -1.38 1.94
CA LYS A 88 -16.70 -0.73 0.81
C LYS A 88 -15.96 0.55 0.40
N MET A 89 -15.57 1.37 1.37
CA MET A 89 -14.75 2.56 1.09
C MET A 89 -13.40 2.19 0.44
N HIS A 90 -12.64 1.26 1.02
CA HIS A 90 -11.36 0.82 0.46
C HIS A 90 -11.53 0.36 -1.00
N LYS A 91 -12.65 -0.31 -1.31
CA LYS A 91 -12.98 -0.78 -2.65
C LYS A 91 -13.24 0.38 -3.62
N VAL A 92 -13.96 1.43 -3.20
CA VAL A 92 -14.21 2.63 -4.03
C VAL A 92 -12.89 3.27 -4.48
N TRP A 93 -11.97 3.55 -3.55
CA TRP A 93 -10.67 4.14 -3.88
C TRP A 93 -9.79 3.20 -4.72
N ALA A 94 -9.81 1.90 -4.40
CA ALA A 94 -9.07 0.93 -5.18
C ALA A 94 -9.59 0.84 -6.62
N ASP A 95 -10.91 0.84 -6.84
CA ASP A 95 -11.50 0.75 -8.18
C ASP A 95 -11.21 1.97 -9.05
N ALA A 96 -11.22 3.16 -8.46
CA ALA A 96 -10.86 4.41 -9.15
C ALA A 96 -9.45 4.39 -9.76
N THR A 97 -8.56 3.54 -9.23
CA THR A 97 -7.17 3.39 -9.70
C THR A 97 -6.89 2.01 -10.30
N LEU A 98 -7.93 1.21 -10.54
CA LEU A 98 -7.83 -0.20 -10.96
C LEU A 98 -6.93 -1.04 -10.03
N GLY A 99 -6.84 -0.67 -8.75
CA GLY A 99 -5.98 -1.25 -7.73
C GLY A 99 -4.48 -1.01 -7.92
N HIS A 100 -4.08 -0.05 -8.78
CA HIS A 100 -2.68 0.20 -9.10
C HIS A 100 -2.00 1.27 -8.23
N MET A 101 -2.76 2.03 -7.44
CA MET A 101 -2.20 2.84 -6.35
C MET A 101 -2.30 2.05 -5.04
N GLY A 102 -1.17 1.60 -4.51
CA GLY A 102 -1.12 0.71 -3.35
C GLY A 102 -0.86 1.41 -2.01
N ARG A 103 -0.61 2.71 -2.03
CA ARG A 103 -0.27 3.55 -0.87
C ARG A 103 -1.16 4.77 -0.75
N THR A 104 -2.36 4.70 -1.31
CA THR A 104 -3.42 5.68 -1.06
C THR A 104 -3.60 5.91 0.46
N PRO A 105 -4.02 7.12 0.89
CA PRO A 105 -4.02 7.51 2.31
C PRO A 105 -4.70 6.50 3.26
N ASP A 106 -5.74 5.82 2.79
CA ASP A 106 -6.51 4.83 3.53
C ASP A 106 -5.67 3.66 4.05
N TYR A 107 -4.51 3.35 3.45
CA TYR A 107 -3.55 2.37 3.96
C TYR A 107 -2.88 2.82 5.28
N MET A 108 -2.47 4.08 5.36
CA MET A 108 -1.81 4.61 6.56
C MET A 108 -2.81 5.09 7.60
N ASN A 109 -3.99 5.53 7.19
CA ASN A 109 -5.08 5.91 8.08
C ASN A 109 -5.44 4.78 9.05
N VAL A 110 -5.50 3.54 8.55
CA VAL A 110 -5.85 2.36 9.36
C VAL A 110 -4.69 1.86 10.22
N ASN A 111 -3.45 2.18 9.84
CA ASN A 111 -2.27 1.97 10.68
C ASN A 111 -2.30 2.92 11.89
N VAL A 112 -2.40 4.23 11.61
CA VAL A 112 -2.43 5.27 12.65
C VAL A 112 -3.65 5.11 13.56
N MET A 113 -4.81 4.72 13.03
CA MET A 113 -5.98 4.38 13.84
C MET A 113 -5.67 3.26 14.85
N ALA A 114 -5.13 2.13 14.39
CA ALA A 114 -4.82 1.02 15.27
C ALA A 114 -3.74 1.38 16.31
N ALA A 115 -2.72 2.13 15.90
CA ALA A 115 -1.67 2.62 16.81
C ALA A 115 -2.23 3.63 17.85
N GLY A 116 -3.07 4.58 17.42
CA GLY A 116 -3.70 5.58 18.28
C GLY A 116 -4.61 4.94 19.33
N MET A 117 -5.41 3.96 18.94
CA MET A 117 -6.26 3.21 19.88
C MET A 117 -5.44 2.38 20.87
N ALA A 118 -4.26 1.93 20.47
CA ALA A 118 -3.33 1.20 21.32
C ALA A 118 -2.40 2.11 22.13
N GLY A 119 -2.80 3.34 22.48
CA GLY A 119 -1.96 4.28 23.22
C GLY A 119 -1.36 3.72 24.53
N ASP A 120 -2.07 2.81 25.22
CA ASP A 120 -1.55 2.16 26.43
C ASP A 120 -0.30 1.33 26.17
N TYR A 121 -0.17 0.73 24.98
CA TYR A 121 1.03 0.00 24.57
C TYR A 121 2.28 0.89 24.53
N PHE A 122 2.11 2.14 24.07
CA PHE A 122 3.20 3.10 23.97
C PHE A 122 3.47 3.78 25.32
N ALA A 123 2.45 3.93 26.16
CA ALA A 123 2.59 4.41 27.54
C ALA A 123 3.49 3.51 28.40
N GLU A 124 3.59 2.22 28.07
CA GLU A 124 4.53 1.29 28.72
C GLU A 124 6.01 1.65 28.49
N VAL A 125 6.33 2.36 27.40
CA VAL A 125 7.69 2.88 27.14
C VAL A 125 7.90 4.20 27.87
N ASP A 126 6.98 5.15 27.66
CA ASP A 126 6.90 6.42 28.37
C ASP A 126 5.44 6.89 28.34
N GLN A 127 4.89 7.31 29.48
CA GLN A 127 3.50 7.73 29.59
C GLN A 127 3.11 8.80 28.56
N ARG A 128 4.03 9.69 28.20
CA ARG A 128 3.81 10.75 27.20
C ARG A 128 3.48 10.16 25.83
N PHE A 129 4.16 9.08 25.44
CA PHE A 129 4.03 8.50 24.11
C PHE A 129 2.65 7.92 23.84
N GLY A 130 1.97 7.43 24.88
CA GLY A 130 0.60 6.98 24.77
C GLY A 130 -0.40 8.10 24.50
N GLU A 131 -0.16 9.31 25.02
CA GLU A 131 -0.97 10.48 24.68
C GLU A 131 -0.62 10.97 23.27
N ASN A 132 0.67 11.08 22.96
CA ASN A 132 1.16 11.54 21.67
C ASN A 132 0.54 10.79 20.48
N ILE A 133 0.50 9.45 20.53
CA ILE A 133 -0.06 8.66 19.41
C ILE A 133 -1.58 8.81 19.30
N ARG A 134 -2.29 9.01 20.42
CA ARG A 134 -3.73 9.30 20.43
C ARG A 134 -4.01 10.65 19.80
N SER A 135 -3.31 11.69 20.25
CA SER A 135 -3.42 13.04 19.71
C SER A 135 -3.02 13.08 18.24
N TYR A 136 -1.99 12.32 17.84
CA TYR A 136 -1.57 12.23 16.45
C TYR A 136 -2.63 11.56 15.57
N PHE A 137 -3.27 10.47 16.03
CA PHE A 137 -4.39 9.88 15.30
C PHE A 137 -5.55 10.85 15.11
N GLU A 138 -5.94 11.57 16.17
CA GLU A 138 -6.96 12.60 16.06
C GLU A 138 -6.54 13.71 15.09
N TYR A 139 -5.31 14.21 15.19
CA TYR A 139 -4.78 15.23 14.29
C TYR A 139 -4.83 14.80 12.83
N VAL A 140 -4.39 13.57 12.52
CA VAL A 140 -4.41 13.03 11.14
C VAL A 140 -5.85 12.90 10.63
N ARG A 141 -6.79 12.44 11.48
CA ARG A 141 -8.20 12.28 11.12
C ARG A 141 -8.90 13.62 10.88
N GLU A 142 -8.75 14.57 11.80
CA GLU A 142 -9.46 15.86 11.74
C GLU A 142 -8.89 16.79 10.66
N ASN A 143 -7.71 16.47 10.11
CA ASN A 143 -7.11 17.20 8.99
C ASN A 143 -7.04 16.37 7.70
N ASP A 144 -7.55 15.13 7.71
CA ASP A 144 -7.55 14.18 6.58
C ASP A 144 -6.20 14.12 5.82
N LEU A 145 -5.12 13.97 6.59
CA LEU A 145 -3.75 14.03 6.07
C LEU A 145 -3.40 12.79 5.24
N ALA A 146 -2.66 13.01 4.16
CA ALA A 146 -1.98 11.95 3.43
C ALA A 146 -0.65 11.62 4.11
N LEU A 147 -0.45 10.36 4.47
CA LEU A 147 0.79 9.89 5.11
C LEU A 147 1.58 8.97 4.19
N THR A 148 2.89 9.19 4.14
CA THR A 148 3.86 8.18 3.70
C THR A 148 4.47 7.47 4.90
N HIS A 149 5.25 6.42 4.66
CA HIS A 149 5.98 5.71 5.71
C HIS A 149 7.25 5.08 5.14
N ALA A 150 8.24 4.87 6.01
CA ALA A 150 9.50 4.23 5.63
C ALA A 150 9.98 3.29 6.73
N LEU A 151 10.23 2.03 6.34
CA LEU A 151 10.38 0.93 7.31
C LEU A 151 11.74 0.23 7.23
N THR A 152 12.37 0.19 6.07
CA THR A 152 13.55 -0.63 5.82
C THR A 152 14.82 0.21 5.87
N ASN A 153 15.89 -0.36 6.40
CA ASN A 153 17.20 0.28 6.41
C ASN A 153 17.83 0.23 5.02
N PRO A 154 18.72 1.19 4.68
CA PRO A 154 19.49 1.14 3.44
C PRO A 154 20.20 -0.20 3.24
N GLN A 155 20.15 -0.70 2.01
CA GLN A 155 20.76 -1.99 1.67
C GLN A 155 22.24 -1.80 1.31
N VAL A 156 23.10 -1.69 2.33
CA VAL A 156 24.56 -1.52 2.17
C VAL A 156 25.29 -2.85 2.27
N ASP A 157 25.45 -3.39 3.48
CA ASP A 157 26.02 -4.72 3.72
C ASP A 157 25.05 -5.53 4.58
N LYS A 158 24.37 -6.50 3.95
CA LYS A 158 23.38 -7.35 4.64
C LYS A 158 24.00 -8.40 5.57
N SER A 159 25.33 -8.56 5.56
CA SER A 159 26.04 -9.43 6.51
C SER A 159 26.27 -8.77 7.87
N LYS A 160 26.10 -7.45 7.94
CA LYS A 160 26.30 -6.63 9.14
C LYS A 160 24.98 -6.11 9.70
N GLN A 161 24.97 -5.86 11.01
CA GLN A 161 23.95 -5.07 11.69
C GLN A 161 24.15 -3.57 11.42
N ALA A 162 23.12 -2.76 11.72
CA ALA A 162 23.16 -1.31 11.48
C ALA A 162 24.34 -0.62 12.21
N ASN A 163 24.58 -1.02 13.47
CA ASN A 163 25.68 -0.51 14.29
C ASN A 163 27.07 -1.04 13.89
N GLU A 164 27.15 -2.05 13.03
CA GLU A 164 28.40 -2.65 12.55
C GLU A 164 28.88 -2.06 11.21
N LEU A 165 28.04 -1.21 10.59
CA LEU A 165 28.41 -0.46 9.40
C LEU A 165 29.49 0.57 9.72
N ASP A 166 30.26 0.97 8.71
CA ASP A 166 31.38 1.90 8.88
C ASP A 166 30.91 3.28 9.38
N ASP A 167 29.67 3.65 9.05
CA ASP A 167 28.94 4.77 9.65
C ASP A 167 27.64 4.24 10.28
N PRO A 168 27.47 4.35 11.62
CA PRO A 168 26.26 3.88 12.31
C PRO A 168 24.99 4.61 11.86
N TYR A 169 25.12 5.82 11.31
CA TYR A 169 23.99 6.60 10.82
C TYR A 169 23.72 6.39 9.33
N ILE A 170 24.21 5.32 8.71
CA ILE A 170 23.63 4.86 7.45
C ILE A 170 22.16 4.48 7.67
N ALA A 171 21.88 3.69 8.70
CA ALA A 171 20.52 3.44 9.14
C ALA A 171 20.02 4.60 10.00
N LEU A 172 18.74 4.92 9.91
CA LEU A 172 18.12 5.93 10.76
C LEU A 172 18.27 5.55 12.25
N GLY A 173 18.93 6.42 13.02
CA GLY A 173 19.16 6.25 14.44
C GLY A 173 19.01 7.55 15.22
N LEU A 174 18.79 7.40 16.53
CA LEU A 174 18.81 8.49 17.50
C LEU A 174 20.24 9.02 17.68
N VAL A 175 20.41 10.34 17.55
CA VAL A 175 21.66 11.04 17.87
C VAL A 175 21.65 11.43 19.34
N GLU A 176 20.66 12.22 19.77
CA GLU A 176 20.50 12.64 21.15
C GLU A 176 19.05 13.00 21.49
N GLU A 177 18.75 13.08 22.78
CA GLU A 177 17.50 13.63 23.32
C GLU A 177 17.76 15.07 23.76
N THR A 178 16.92 16.01 23.34
CA THR A 178 17.00 17.44 23.68
C THR A 178 15.83 17.83 24.58
N THR A 179 15.81 19.09 25.04
CA THR A 179 14.66 19.62 25.80
C THR A 179 13.40 19.70 24.94
N GLU A 180 13.54 19.94 23.64
CA GLU A 180 12.43 20.15 22.70
C GLU A 180 11.96 18.83 22.04
N GLY A 181 12.82 17.81 21.95
CA GLY A 181 12.49 16.57 21.29
C GLY A 181 13.64 15.58 21.20
N ILE A 182 13.76 14.91 20.06
CA ILE A 182 14.88 14.03 19.72
C ILE A 182 15.53 14.47 18.40
N LEU A 183 16.84 14.30 18.31
CA LEU A 183 17.60 14.50 17.07
C LEU A 183 17.86 13.15 16.41
N VAL A 184 17.45 12.99 15.14
CA VAL A 184 17.65 11.73 14.39
C VAL A 184 18.48 11.95 13.13
N ARG A 185 19.32 10.97 12.81
CA ARG A 185 20.18 10.99 11.62
C ARG A 185 20.17 9.64 10.92
N GLY A 186 20.25 9.69 9.59
CA GLY A 186 20.48 8.55 8.73
C GLY A 186 19.41 8.39 7.68
N ALA A 187 19.17 7.17 7.20
CA ALA A 187 18.22 6.98 6.11
C ALA A 187 17.30 5.78 6.31
N ARG A 188 16.18 5.82 5.57
CA ARG A 188 15.31 4.68 5.27
C ARG A 188 15.32 4.44 3.77
N MET A 189 15.40 3.17 3.37
CA MET A 189 15.61 2.77 1.98
C MET A 189 14.48 3.21 1.05
N LEU A 190 13.24 3.13 1.52
CA LEU A 190 12.08 3.30 0.64
C LEU A 190 10.85 3.82 1.38
N ALA A 191 10.31 4.92 0.87
CA ALA A 191 8.97 5.44 1.10
C ALA A 191 8.27 5.55 -0.26
N THR A 192 7.16 4.83 -0.40
CA THR A 192 6.27 4.95 -1.56
C THR A 192 5.25 6.04 -1.27
N LEU A 193 4.86 6.82 -2.27
CA LEU A 193 4.00 8.00 -2.14
C LEU A 193 4.59 9.10 -1.24
N PRO A 194 5.80 9.62 -1.52
CA PRO A 194 6.36 10.76 -0.77
C PRO A 194 5.64 12.08 -1.08
N ILE A 195 4.72 12.10 -2.05
CA ILE A 195 3.79 13.20 -2.34
C ILE A 195 2.66 13.18 -1.28
N SER A 196 3.01 13.48 -0.04
CA SER A 196 2.12 13.39 1.12
C SER A 196 2.42 14.49 2.13
N ASP A 197 1.54 14.69 3.11
CA ASP A 197 1.69 15.70 4.16
C ASP A 197 2.80 15.35 5.16
N GLU A 198 2.78 14.12 5.65
CA GLU A 198 3.65 13.65 6.73
C GLU A 198 4.25 12.28 6.43
N ILE A 199 5.32 11.97 7.16
CA ILE A 199 5.92 10.63 7.21
C ILE A 199 5.75 10.03 8.60
N LEU A 200 5.24 8.79 8.64
CA LEU A 200 5.29 7.96 9.84
C LEU A 200 6.52 7.04 9.78
N ILE A 201 7.44 7.23 10.73
CA ILE A 201 8.49 6.25 11.02
C ILE A 201 7.97 5.34 12.10
N PHE A 202 7.70 4.09 11.73
CA PHE A 202 7.16 3.07 12.64
C PHE A 202 8.04 1.83 12.64
N PRO A 203 8.24 1.16 13.79
CA PRO A 203 9.07 -0.04 13.86
C PRO A 203 8.50 -1.22 13.03
N SER A 204 9.24 -1.73 12.04
CA SER A 204 8.80 -2.87 11.22
C SER A 204 9.85 -3.97 11.05
N THR A 205 11.10 -3.59 10.77
CA THR A 205 12.20 -4.54 10.66
C THR A 205 12.55 -5.05 12.04
N VAL A 206 12.63 -6.36 12.21
CA VAL A 206 13.12 -6.97 13.45
C VAL A 206 14.50 -6.37 13.76
N ILE A 207 14.56 -5.66 14.88
CA ILE A 207 15.78 -5.12 15.45
C ILE A 207 16.38 -6.23 16.30
N GLN A 208 17.63 -6.60 15.99
CA GLN A 208 18.34 -7.59 16.79
C GLN A 208 18.60 -7.01 18.19
N GLY A 209 18.55 -7.88 19.20
CA GLY A 209 18.77 -7.47 20.59
C GLY A 209 20.19 -6.98 20.84
N GLY A 210 20.36 -6.12 21.84
CA GLY A 210 21.65 -5.55 22.24
C GLY A 210 21.51 -4.07 22.61
N ALA A 211 22.28 -3.60 23.60
CA ALA A 211 22.21 -2.20 24.05
C ALA A 211 22.52 -1.21 22.91
N GLU A 212 23.48 -1.56 22.06
CA GLU A 212 23.93 -0.77 20.90
C GLU A 212 22.84 -0.58 19.84
N MET A 213 21.81 -1.44 19.84
CA MET A 213 20.72 -1.40 18.86
C MET A 213 19.54 -0.54 19.31
N ARG A 214 19.51 -0.10 20.57
CA ARG A 214 18.44 0.74 21.13
C ARG A 214 18.24 2.06 20.35
N PRO A 215 19.28 2.77 19.88
CA PRO A 215 19.09 4.00 19.09
C PRO A 215 18.30 3.83 17.79
N TYR A 216 18.17 2.61 17.25
CA TYR A 216 17.43 2.33 16.02
C TYR A 216 15.97 1.91 16.28
N ALA A 217 15.60 1.69 17.55
CA ALA A 217 14.22 1.44 17.96
C ALA A 217 13.48 2.78 18.04
N LEU A 218 12.86 3.19 16.93
CA LEU A 218 12.25 4.50 16.74
C LEU A 218 10.81 4.39 16.20
N GLY A 219 9.91 5.17 16.78
CA GLY A 219 8.54 5.42 16.34
C GLY A 219 8.21 6.89 16.52
N PHE A 220 7.97 7.61 15.42
CA PHE A 220 7.64 9.04 15.42
C PHE A 220 7.02 9.48 14.10
N SER A 221 6.50 10.72 14.03
CA SER A 221 6.11 11.37 12.77
C SER A 221 6.70 12.77 12.63
N VAL A 222 6.83 13.24 11.40
CA VAL A 222 7.17 14.64 11.09
C VAL A 222 6.51 15.07 9.76
N PRO A 223 6.22 16.37 9.58
CA PRO A 223 5.88 16.93 8.28
C PRO A 223 6.96 16.67 7.22
N ASN A 224 6.56 16.43 5.97
CA ASN A 224 7.49 16.09 4.89
C ASN A 224 8.35 17.27 4.40
N ASP A 225 8.04 18.49 4.83
CA ASP A 225 8.81 19.72 4.60
C ASP A 225 9.77 20.04 5.76
N THR A 226 9.83 19.19 6.79
CA THR A 226 10.67 19.41 7.98
C THR A 226 12.15 19.63 7.59
N PRO A 227 12.82 20.67 8.11
CA PRO A 227 14.24 20.91 7.83
C PRO A 227 15.11 19.68 8.11
N GLY A 228 16.02 19.36 7.19
CA GLY A 228 16.88 18.16 7.27
C GLY A 228 16.25 16.89 6.70
N LEU A 229 14.93 16.82 6.54
CA LEU A 229 14.25 15.69 5.89
C LEU A 229 14.26 15.87 4.37
N ARG A 230 14.72 14.85 3.63
CA ARG A 230 14.78 14.86 2.16
C ARG A 230 14.36 13.53 1.57
N PHE A 231 13.68 13.56 0.44
CA PHE A 231 13.25 12.39 -0.31
C PHE A 231 13.99 12.33 -1.64
N GLN A 232 14.96 11.41 -1.78
CA GLN A 232 15.56 11.12 -3.08
C GLN A 232 14.67 10.14 -3.83
N CYS A 233 13.90 10.64 -4.79
CA CYS A 233 13.03 9.80 -5.62
C CYS A 233 13.86 8.95 -6.59
N ARG A 234 13.34 7.76 -6.93
CA ARG A 234 13.82 6.98 -8.07
C ARG A 234 13.56 7.69 -9.40
N GLU A 235 14.06 7.09 -10.48
CA GLU A 235 13.65 7.40 -11.85
C GLU A 235 12.10 7.43 -11.97
N PRO A 236 11.50 8.55 -12.40
CA PRO A 236 10.07 8.61 -12.65
C PRO A 236 9.64 7.68 -13.79
N LEU A 237 8.53 6.98 -13.61
CA LEU A 237 7.95 6.08 -14.59
C LEU A 237 6.88 6.78 -15.43
N ASP A 238 6.33 7.92 -14.96
CA ASP A 238 5.61 8.85 -15.82
C ASP A 238 6.58 9.52 -16.81
N GLN A 239 6.46 9.11 -18.08
CA GLN A 239 7.29 9.60 -19.18
C GLN A 239 6.75 10.90 -19.80
N GLY A 240 5.68 11.50 -19.26
CA GLY A 240 5.05 12.70 -19.82
C GLY A 240 4.32 12.43 -21.14
N ARG A 241 3.90 11.18 -21.34
CA ARG A 241 3.17 10.71 -22.53
C ARG A 241 1.67 10.79 -22.28
N SER A 242 0.86 10.69 -23.33
CA SER A 242 -0.60 10.79 -23.20
C SER A 242 -1.18 9.63 -22.40
N HIS A 243 -2.37 9.83 -21.85
CA HIS A 243 -3.11 8.77 -21.17
C HIS A 243 -3.59 7.68 -22.12
N ALA A 244 -3.59 7.91 -23.44
CA ALA A 244 -3.83 6.85 -24.41
C ALA A 244 -2.63 5.92 -24.55
N ASP A 245 -1.41 6.47 -24.60
CA ASP A 245 -0.18 5.69 -24.73
C ASP A 245 0.27 5.05 -23.40
N HIS A 246 0.03 5.70 -22.27
CA HIS A 246 0.45 5.25 -20.94
C HIS A 246 -0.71 5.34 -19.94
N PRO A 247 -1.78 4.54 -20.11
CA PRO A 247 -3.00 4.71 -19.33
C PRO A 247 -2.82 4.52 -17.83
N LEU A 248 -1.80 3.83 -17.32
CA LEU A 248 -1.60 3.69 -15.88
C LEU A 248 -0.41 4.53 -15.41
N GLY A 249 0.76 4.34 -16.02
CA GLY A 249 2.00 4.99 -15.60
C GLY A 249 1.95 6.51 -15.67
N SER A 250 1.17 7.10 -16.59
CA SER A 250 1.00 8.56 -16.68
C SER A 250 -0.01 9.14 -15.69
N ARG A 251 -0.63 8.32 -14.83
CA ARG A 251 -1.65 8.74 -13.85
C ARG A 251 -1.28 8.32 -12.42
N PHE A 252 -0.79 7.09 -12.28
CA PHE A 252 -0.72 6.38 -11.00
C PHE A 252 0.71 6.09 -10.53
N ASP A 253 1.73 6.76 -11.09
CA ASP A 253 3.10 6.62 -10.60
C ASP A 253 3.24 7.26 -9.21
N GLU A 254 3.09 6.45 -8.17
CA GLU A 254 3.17 6.86 -6.76
C GLU A 254 4.54 7.42 -6.36
N LEU A 255 5.56 7.24 -7.20
CA LEU A 255 6.97 7.36 -6.87
C LEU A 255 7.41 6.45 -5.72
N ASP A 256 8.72 6.22 -5.66
CA ASP A 256 9.37 5.54 -4.54
C ASP A 256 10.64 6.33 -4.21
N ALA A 257 10.87 6.66 -2.95
CA ALA A 257 11.98 7.53 -2.54
C ALA A 257 12.78 6.95 -1.38
N MET A 258 14.10 7.10 -1.43
CA MET A 258 14.93 6.97 -0.24
C MET A 258 14.70 8.20 0.64
N VAL A 259 14.53 7.99 1.95
CA VAL A 259 14.30 9.05 2.91
C VAL A 259 15.58 9.31 3.69
N ILE A 260 16.01 10.55 3.72
CA ILE A 260 17.25 10.99 4.37
C ILE A 260 16.89 11.95 5.50
N PHE A 261 17.43 11.69 6.68
CA PHE A 261 17.32 12.49 7.89
C PHE A 261 18.71 13.06 8.18
N ASP A 262 18.88 14.34 7.94
CA ASP A 262 20.10 15.09 8.19
C ASP A 262 19.91 15.95 9.43
N ASP A 263 20.17 15.36 10.59
CA ASP A 263 19.95 15.99 11.91
C ASP A 263 18.55 16.59 12.03
N VAL A 264 17.55 15.76 11.82
CA VAL A 264 16.13 16.16 11.90
C VAL A 264 15.70 16.19 13.36
N GLU A 265 15.20 17.35 13.79
CA GLU A 265 14.58 17.52 15.09
C GLU A 265 13.13 17.03 15.05
N VAL A 266 12.81 16.09 15.93
CA VAL A 266 11.47 15.52 16.09
C VAL A 266 10.92 15.98 17.44
N PRO A 267 9.88 16.83 17.46
CA PRO A 267 9.27 17.34 18.69
C PRO A 267 8.76 16.21 19.60
N TRP A 268 8.83 16.41 20.92
CA TRP A 268 8.40 15.40 21.89
C TRP A 268 6.96 14.92 21.74
N ASP A 269 6.04 15.77 21.26
CA ASP A 269 4.63 15.43 21.01
C ASP A 269 4.43 14.56 19.75
N ARG A 270 5.46 14.40 18.93
CA ARG A 270 5.49 13.51 17.76
C ARG A 270 6.31 12.23 17.97
N VAL A 271 6.82 11.99 19.17
CA VAL A 271 7.55 10.76 19.53
C VAL A 271 6.58 9.75 20.14
N PHE A 272 6.60 8.51 19.62
CA PHE A 272 5.70 7.42 20.03
C PHE A 272 6.47 6.24 20.63
N LEU A 273 7.72 6.03 20.24
CA LEU A 273 8.55 4.94 20.75
C LEU A 273 10.02 5.28 20.54
N ILE A 274 10.84 5.17 21.59
CA ILE A 274 12.31 5.22 21.46
C ILE A 274 12.98 4.21 22.38
N LYS A 275 14.13 3.67 21.97
CA LYS A 275 15.05 2.84 22.78
C LYS A 275 14.52 1.52 23.35
N ASP A 276 13.25 1.19 23.16
CA ASP A 276 12.66 -0.10 23.54
C ASP A 276 12.59 -1.05 22.33
N ILE A 277 13.55 -1.97 22.25
CA ILE A 277 13.67 -2.94 21.15
C ILE A 277 12.52 -3.96 21.18
N ASP A 278 12.11 -4.40 22.35
CA ASP A 278 11.10 -5.46 22.49
C ASP A 278 9.73 -4.94 22.07
N ARG A 279 9.41 -3.69 22.43
CA ARG A 279 8.21 -2.99 21.97
C ARG A 279 8.30 -2.64 20.50
N ALA A 280 9.44 -2.14 20.02
CA ALA A 280 9.63 -1.89 18.60
C ALA A 280 9.34 -3.16 17.75
N ASN A 281 9.86 -4.32 18.15
CA ASN A 281 9.67 -5.57 17.43
C ASN A 281 8.23 -6.11 17.46
N GLN A 282 7.42 -5.71 18.44
CA GLN A 282 6.06 -6.20 18.64
C GLN A 282 4.98 -5.19 18.24
N ALA A 283 5.33 -3.94 17.93
CA ALA A 283 4.41 -2.83 17.74
C ALA A 283 3.24 -3.18 16.80
N TYR A 284 3.53 -3.67 15.60
CA TYR A 284 2.50 -4.04 14.62
C TYR A 284 1.56 -5.16 15.07
N ALA A 285 2.09 -6.16 15.79
CA ALA A 285 1.32 -7.30 16.25
C ALA A 285 0.45 -6.94 17.46
N LYS A 286 1.01 -6.17 18.39
CA LYS A 286 0.34 -5.76 19.63
C LYS A 286 -0.72 -4.72 19.38
N THR A 287 -0.45 -3.69 18.58
CA THR A 287 -1.45 -2.67 18.21
C THR A 287 -2.55 -3.19 17.28
N GLY A 288 -2.34 -4.34 16.62
CA GLY A 288 -3.24 -4.86 15.58
C GLY A 288 -3.12 -4.12 14.22
N ALA A 289 -2.27 -3.10 14.10
CA ALA A 289 -2.11 -2.31 12.88
C ALA A 289 -1.85 -3.16 11.63
N VAL A 290 -1.08 -4.25 11.76
CA VAL A 290 -0.82 -5.17 10.64
C VAL A 290 -2.08 -5.80 10.05
N LEU A 291 -3.08 -6.07 10.90
CA LEU A 291 -4.34 -6.69 10.49
C LEU A 291 -5.25 -5.68 9.80
N HIS A 292 -5.32 -4.45 10.32
CA HIS A 292 -6.09 -3.38 9.70
C HIS A 292 -5.50 -2.95 8.35
N MET A 293 -4.17 -2.90 8.22
CA MET A 293 -3.49 -2.68 6.94
C MET A 293 -3.69 -3.85 5.97
N ALA A 294 -3.58 -5.10 6.44
CA ALA A 294 -3.82 -6.27 5.60
C ALA A 294 -5.27 -6.33 5.09
N HIS A 295 -6.22 -5.81 5.88
CA HIS A 295 -7.61 -5.66 5.46
C HIS A 295 -7.78 -4.60 4.34
N GLN A 296 -7.09 -3.46 4.39
CA GLN A 296 -7.06 -2.54 3.25
C GLN A 296 -6.47 -3.23 2.02
N VAL A 297 -5.37 -3.95 2.22
CA VAL A 297 -4.64 -4.65 1.15
C VAL A 297 -5.51 -5.69 0.46
N VAL A 298 -6.28 -6.51 1.17
CA VAL A 298 -7.12 -7.53 0.52
C VAL A 298 -8.18 -6.89 -0.39
N ASN A 299 -8.77 -5.76 0.02
CA ASN A 299 -9.70 -4.98 -0.81
C ASN A 299 -9.01 -4.43 -2.07
N LEU A 300 -7.81 -3.85 -1.91
CA LEU A 300 -6.98 -3.38 -3.01
C LEU A 300 -6.65 -4.50 -4.02
N LYS A 301 -6.31 -5.70 -3.53
CA LYS A 301 -5.93 -6.82 -4.39
C LYS A 301 -7.12 -7.45 -5.10
N ILE A 302 -8.31 -7.40 -4.50
CA ILE A 302 -9.55 -7.76 -5.19
C ILE A 302 -9.77 -6.81 -6.37
N ALA A 303 -9.71 -5.49 -6.16
CA ALA A 303 -9.87 -4.49 -7.24
C ALA A 303 -8.85 -4.68 -8.37
N LYS A 304 -7.57 -4.88 -8.04
CA LYS A 304 -6.52 -5.14 -9.04
C LYS A 304 -6.79 -6.43 -9.84
N THR A 305 -7.27 -7.49 -9.17
CA THR A 305 -7.58 -8.76 -9.84
C THR A 305 -8.80 -8.64 -10.75
N GLU A 306 -9.81 -7.87 -10.35
CA GLU A 306 -10.97 -7.55 -11.19
C GLU A 306 -10.56 -6.74 -12.43
N ALA A 307 -9.65 -5.76 -12.27
CA ALA A 307 -9.11 -5.00 -13.38
C ALA A 307 -8.33 -5.88 -14.37
N ILE A 308 -7.51 -6.81 -13.87
CA ILE A 308 -6.79 -7.78 -14.70
C ILE A 308 -7.77 -8.71 -15.43
N LEU A 309 -8.77 -9.25 -14.73
CA LEU A 309 -9.78 -10.14 -15.31
C LEU A 309 -10.59 -9.43 -16.41
N GLY A 310 -11.07 -8.20 -16.14
CA GLY A 310 -11.80 -7.41 -17.13
C GLY A 310 -10.94 -7.09 -18.34
N THR A 311 -9.67 -6.72 -18.14
CA THR A 311 -8.74 -6.47 -19.25
C THR A 311 -8.49 -7.73 -20.08
N LEU A 312 -8.23 -8.85 -19.40
CA LEU A 312 -7.99 -10.15 -20.03
C LEU A 312 -9.18 -10.60 -20.88
N GLN A 313 -10.38 -10.60 -20.30
CA GLN A 313 -11.60 -11.00 -21.00
C GLN A 313 -11.87 -10.08 -22.20
N THR A 314 -11.72 -8.77 -22.04
CA THR A 314 -11.88 -7.82 -23.14
C THR A 314 -10.89 -8.09 -24.27
N ILE A 315 -9.64 -8.48 -23.96
CA ILE A 315 -8.66 -8.87 -25.00
C ILE A 315 -9.12 -10.13 -25.70
N VAL A 316 -9.51 -11.16 -24.96
CA VAL A 316 -9.99 -12.44 -25.50
C VAL A 316 -11.13 -12.23 -26.49
N ASP A 317 -12.07 -11.33 -26.18
CA ASP A 317 -13.18 -10.98 -27.06
C ASP A 317 -12.75 -10.11 -28.25
N MET A 318 -11.83 -9.17 -28.03
CA MET A 318 -11.30 -8.26 -29.06
C MET A 318 -10.57 -9.01 -30.17
N ILE A 319 -9.77 -10.03 -29.84
CA ILE A 319 -9.04 -10.85 -30.83
C ILE A 319 -9.70 -12.19 -31.13
N GLY A 320 -10.82 -12.50 -30.47
CA GLY A 320 -11.63 -13.68 -30.74
C GLY A 320 -10.91 -15.00 -30.44
N THR A 321 -10.26 -15.10 -29.29
CA THR A 321 -9.52 -16.30 -28.85
C THR A 321 -10.28 -17.15 -27.82
N GLY A 322 -11.47 -16.72 -27.40
CA GLY A 322 -12.23 -17.34 -26.30
C GLY A 322 -12.70 -18.77 -26.57
N GLN A 323 -12.72 -19.24 -27.81
CA GLN A 323 -13.03 -20.63 -28.15
C GLN A 323 -11.89 -21.61 -27.82
N TYR A 324 -10.66 -21.13 -27.62
CA TYR A 324 -9.53 -22.02 -27.39
C TYR A 324 -9.49 -22.50 -25.93
N PRO A 325 -9.48 -23.82 -25.65
CA PRO A 325 -9.55 -24.32 -24.28
C PRO A 325 -8.44 -23.79 -23.36
N HIS A 326 -7.21 -23.65 -23.86
CA HIS A 326 -6.10 -23.10 -23.08
C HIS A 326 -6.30 -21.63 -22.68
N VAL A 327 -7.02 -20.85 -23.49
CA VAL A 327 -7.39 -19.46 -23.14
C VAL A 327 -8.44 -19.45 -22.05
N GLN A 328 -9.45 -20.32 -22.15
CA GLN A 328 -10.50 -20.47 -21.14
C GLN A 328 -9.91 -20.92 -19.79
N GLU A 329 -8.96 -21.85 -19.81
CA GLU A 329 -8.22 -22.30 -18.63
C GLU A 329 -7.49 -21.14 -17.95
N MET A 330 -6.74 -20.33 -18.71
CA MET A 330 -6.03 -19.17 -18.18
C MET A 330 -6.97 -18.09 -17.62
N VAL A 331 -8.12 -17.83 -18.27
CA VAL A 331 -9.14 -16.94 -17.72
C VAL A 331 -9.70 -17.49 -16.41
N ALA A 332 -9.95 -18.80 -16.33
CA ALA A 332 -10.42 -19.46 -15.13
C ALA A 332 -9.41 -19.36 -13.97
N GLU A 333 -8.10 -19.41 -14.22
CA GLU A 333 -7.07 -19.17 -13.18
C GLU A 333 -7.23 -17.79 -12.51
N VAL A 334 -7.54 -16.74 -13.29
CA VAL A 334 -7.77 -15.39 -12.76
C VAL A 334 -9.07 -15.33 -11.96
N ILE A 335 -10.15 -15.97 -12.43
CA ILE A 335 -11.43 -16.08 -11.72
C ILE A 335 -11.24 -16.78 -10.37
N ILE A 336 -10.54 -17.92 -10.34
CA ILE A 336 -10.26 -18.66 -9.11
C ILE A 336 -9.49 -17.79 -8.12
N THR A 337 -8.47 -17.07 -8.60
CA THR A 337 -7.71 -16.14 -7.74
C THR A 337 -8.59 -15.05 -7.17
N LEU A 338 -9.48 -14.46 -7.98
CA LEU A 338 -10.42 -13.44 -7.54
C LEU A 338 -11.34 -13.96 -6.42
N GLU A 339 -11.94 -15.12 -6.62
CA GLU A 339 -12.88 -15.70 -5.66
C GLU A 339 -12.18 -16.15 -4.37
N ILE A 340 -10.94 -16.64 -4.44
CA ILE A 340 -10.13 -16.92 -3.25
C ILE A 340 -9.91 -15.63 -2.44
N MET A 341 -9.55 -14.53 -3.09
CA MET A 341 -9.31 -13.26 -2.38
C MET A 341 -10.60 -12.71 -1.75
N LYS A 342 -11.74 -12.82 -2.45
CA LYS A 342 -13.06 -12.45 -1.91
C LYS A 342 -13.45 -13.31 -0.70
N ALA A 343 -13.22 -14.62 -0.77
CA ALA A 343 -13.49 -15.54 0.34
C ALA A 343 -12.61 -15.24 1.57
N LEU A 344 -11.32 -14.95 1.36
CA LEU A 344 -10.40 -14.62 2.44
C LEU A 344 -10.75 -13.28 3.11
N LYS A 345 -11.17 -12.29 2.33
CA LYS A 345 -11.73 -11.04 2.86
C LYS A 345 -12.95 -11.32 3.74
N LEU A 346 -13.94 -12.03 3.21
CA LEU A 346 -15.18 -12.35 3.92
C LEU A 346 -14.88 -13.07 5.24
N ALA A 347 -14.05 -14.12 5.20
CA ALA A 347 -13.65 -14.83 6.40
C ALA A 347 -12.93 -13.92 7.42
N SER A 348 -12.12 -12.96 6.95
CA SER A 348 -11.45 -12.01 7.86
C SER A 348 -12.42 -11.09 8.59
N GLU A 349 -13.53 -10.70 7.97
CA GLU A 349 -14.56 -9.85 8.56
C GLU A 349 -15.50 -10.68 9.47
N GLU A 350 -15.89 -11.87 9.02
CA GLU A 350 -16.80 -12.76 9.74
C GLU A 350 -16.16 -13.38 10.99
N GLU A 351 -14.86 -13.64 10.98
CA GLU A 351 -14.13 -14.16 12.15
C GLU A 351 -13.51 -13.04 13.00
N ALA A 352 -13.80 -11.76 12.69
CA ALA A 352 -13.27 -10.63 13.44
C ALA A 352 -13.66 -10.67 14.91
N CYS A 353 -12.76 -10.21 15.78
CA CYS A 353 -12.96 -10.15 17.22
C CYS A 353 -12.48 -8.82 17.80
N MET A 354 -13.05 -8.47 18.96
CA MET A 354 -12.60 -7.30 19.71
C MET A 354 -11.20 -7.54 20.26
N ASN A 355 -10.26 -6.62 20.01
CA ASN A 355 -8.94 -6.67 20.63
C ASN A 355 -8.96 -6.06 22.05
N GLU A 356 -7.82 -6.07 22.74
CA GLU A 356 -7.68 -5.54 24.10
C GLU A 356 -7.89 -4.02 24.20
N TYR A 357 -7.83 -3.29 23.09
CA TYR A 357 -8.01 -1.83 23.02
C TYR A 357 -9.44 -1.42 22.58
N GLY A 358 -10.38 -2.37 22.55
CA GLY A 358 -11.76 -2.08 22.15
C GLY A 358 -11.95 -1.81 20.66
N VAL A 359 -11.07 -2.35 19.81
CA VAL A 359 -11.19 -2.28 18.34
C VAL A 359 -11.57 -3.63 17.76
N MET A 360 -12.66 -3.68 16.97
CA MET A 360 -13.05 -4.84 16.19
C MET A 360 -11.99 -5.08 15.10
N THR A 361 -11.20 -6.13 15.30
CA THR A 361 -10.01 -6.41 14.52
C THR A 361 -10.27 -7.60 13.59
N PRO A 362 -9.97 -7.48 12.27
CA PRO A 362 -10.21 -8.55 11.31
C PRO A 362 -9.32 -9.77 11.59
N ALA A 363 -9.83 -10.96 11.30
CA ALA A 363 -9.17 -12.20 11.66
C ALA A 363 -7.83 -12.38 10.95
N ARG A 364 -6.83 -12.79 11.73
CA ARG A 364 -5.45 -12.91 11.28
C ARG A 364 -5.22 -14.04 10.29
N ARG A 365 -5.85 -15.20 10.47
CA ARG A 365 -5.59 -16.40 9.64
C ARG A 365 -5.94 -16.16 8.17
N PRO A 366 -7.14 -15.65 7.82
CA PRO A 366 -7.47 -15.36 6.43
C PRO A 366 -6.58 -14.26 5.81
N LEU A 367 -6.27 -13.21 6.58
CA LEU A 367 -5.41 -12.12 6.11
C LEU A 367 -3.96 -12.54 5.87
N ASP A 368 -3.41 -13.38 6.76
CA ASP A 368 -2.08 -13.97 6.58
C ASP A 368 -2.03 -14.88 5.36
N ALA A 369 -3.08 -15.67 5.12
CA ALA A 369 -3.21 -16.47 3.92
C ALA A 369 -3.24 -15.56 2.67
N ALA A 370 -4.06 -14.52 2.66
CA ALA A 370 -4.20 -13.59 1.54
C ALA A 370 -2.86 -12.91 1.18
N ARG A 371 -2.18 -12.32 2.18
CA ARG A 371 -0.93 -11.58 1.95
C ARG A 371 0.28 -12.47 1.63
N ASN A 372 0.23 -13.76 1.92
CA ASN A 372 1.25 -14.73 1.50
C ASN A 372 0.91 -15.42 0.16
N TYR A 373 -0.37 -15.55 -0.16
CA TYR A 373 -0.85 -16.15 -1.40
C TYR A 373 -0.69 -15.20 -2.58
N TYR A 374 -1.19 -13.96 -2.45
CA TYR A 374 -1.26 -12.99 -3.55
C TYR A 374 0.09 -12.70 -4.23
N PRO A 375 1.21 -12.51 -3.51
CA PRO A 375 2.51 -12.27 -4.14
C PRO A 375 2.96 -13.39 -5.10
N ALA A 376 2.62 -14.64 -4.79
CA ALA A 376 2.97 -15.78 -5.63
C ALA A 376 2.09 -15.83 -6.89
N VAL A 377 0.79 -15.61 -6.74
CA VAL A 377 -0.15 -15.72 -7.86
C VAL A 377 -0.20 -14.47 -8.73
N HIS A 378 0.09 -13.27 -8.21
CA HIS A 378 0.14 -12.06 -9.02
C HIS A 378 1.15 -12.17 -10.18
N LYS A 379 2.31 -12.82 -9.95
CA LYS A 379 3.26 -13.14 -11.02
C LYS A 379 2.59 -13.94 -12.14
N ARG A 380 1.76 -14.92 -11.78
CA ARG A 380 1.01 -15.74 -12.73
C ARG A 380 -0.09 -14.94 -13.43
N LEU A 381 -0.79 -14.04 -12.73
CA LEU A 381 -1.80 -13.17 -13.34
C LEU A 381 -1.20 -12.28 -14.45
N VAL A 382 -0.02 -11.71 -14.20
CA VAL A 382 0.74 -10.93 -15.19
C VAL A 382 1.15 -11.81 -16.37
N GLU A 383 1.64 -13.02 -16.11
CA GLU A 383 2.03 -13.98 -17.14
C GLU A 383 0.83 -14.42 -18.02
N VAL A 384 -0.33 -14.66 -17.41
CA VAL A 384 -1.57 -14.98 -18.13
C VAL A 384 -1.94 -13.85 -19.10
N LEU A 385 -1.91 -12.60 -18.63
CA LEU A 385 -2.22 -11.45 -19.49
C LEU A 385 -1.21 -11.33 -20.63
N GLN A 386 0.07 -11.63 -20.39
CA GLN A 386 1.10 -11.68 -21.42
C GLN A 386 0.86 -12.79 -22.45
N MET A 387 0.53 -14.01 -22.01
CA MET A 387 0.32 -15.15 -22.92
C MET A 387 -0.92 -14.97 -23.79
N CYS A 388 -2.02 -14.47 -23.23
CA CYS A 388 -3.26 -14.22 -23.98
C CYS A 388 -3.14 -13.04 -24.95
N SER A 389 -2.24 -12.10 -24.69
CA SER A 389 -2.06 -10.90 -25.52
C SER A 389 -0.92 -11.03 -26.55
N SER A 390 0.12 -11.80 -26.22
CA SER A 390 1.28 -12.13 -27.08
C SER A 390 1.88 -10.89 -27.78
N SER A 391 2.17 -11.00 -29.08
CA SER A 391 2.72 -9.91 -29.91
C SER A 391 1.85 -8.65 -29.98
N GLY A 392 0.57 -8.74 -29.60
CA GLY A 392 -0.31 -7.58 -29.47
C GLY A 392 0.17 -6.58 -28.42
N LEU A 393 0.94 -7.03 -27.41
CA LEU A 393 1.58 -6.12 -26.43
C LEU A 393 2.77 -5.35 -26.98
N ILE A 394 3.31 -5.77 -28.14
CA ILE A 394 4.49 -5.16 -28.75
C ILE A 394 4.08 -4.28 -29.93
N MET A 395 3.20 -4.78 -30.80
CA MET A 395 2.73 -4.06 -31.98
C MET A 395 1.60 -3.09 -31.61
N ILE A 396 1.98 -2.03 -30.90
CA ILE A 396 1.10 -0.95 -30.48
C ILE A 396 1.73 0.38 -30.92
N PRO A 397 1.29 0.97 -32.04
CA PRO A 397 1.65 2.34 -32.41
C PRO A 397 1.28 3.34 -31.32
N SER A 398 1.86 4.53 -31.34
CA SER A 398 1.48 5.62 -30.45
C SER A 398 0.16 6.27 -30.89
N GLU A 399 -0.44 7.05 -30.01
CA GLU A 399 -1.58 7.90 -30.33
C GLU A 399 -1.30 8.79 -31.54
N SER A 400 -0.11 9.39 -31.59
CA SER A 400 0.31 10.21 -32.73
C SER A 400 0.43 9.44 -34.04
N ASP A 401 0.70 8.13 -34.01
CA ASP A 401 0.80 7.33 -35.22
C ASP A 401 -0.60 7.05 -35.80
N TRP A 402 -1.57 6.70 -34.95
CA TRP A 402 -2.92 6.35 -35.42
C TRP A 402 -3.80 7.55 -35.71
N GLU A 403 -3.41 8.75 -35.28
CA GLU A 403 -3.99 10.04 -35.71
C GLU A 403 -3.25 10.65 -36.91
N GLY A 404 -2.06 10.13 -37.23
CA GLY A 404 -1.17 10.69 -38.24
C GLY A 404 -1.45 10.27 -39.69
N GLU A 405 -0.48 10.50 -40.56
CA GLU A 405 -0.57 10.22 -42.00
C GLU A 405 -0.80 8.73 -42.32
N ARG A 406 -0.36 7.83 -41.42
CA ARG A 406 -0.50 6.37 -41.56
C ARG A 406 -1.74 5.81 -40.85
N SER A 407 -2.63 6.66 -40.34
CA SER A 407 -3.86 6.29 -39.65
C SER A 407 -4.72 5.30 -40.45
N ALA A 408 -4.81 5.45 -41.77
CA ALA A 408 -5.55 4.54 -42.63
C ALA A 408 -4.96 3.12 -42.66
N ASP A 409 -3.63 2.98 -42.70
CA ASP A 409 -2.95 1.68 -42.63
C ASP A 409 -3.17 1.05 -41.26
N ILE A 410 -3.01 1.82 -40.18
CA ILE A 410 -3.22 1.35 -38.81
C ILE A 410 -4.66 0.90 -38.61
N SER A 411 -5.63 1.69 -39.05
CA SER A 411 -7.06 1.39 -38.97
C SER A 411 -7.41 0.08 -39.66
N LYS A 412 -6.77 -0.19 -40.81
CA LYS A 412 -6.98 -1.41 -41.59
C LYS A 412 -6.32 -2.63 -40.95
N TYR A 413 -5.05 -2.53 -40.54
CA TYR A 413 -4.23 -3.69 -40.16
C TYR A 413 -4.25 -4.02 -38.67
N LEU A 414 -4.64 -3.07 -37.81
CA LEU A 414 -4.68 -3.25 -36.35
C LEU A 414 -6.10 -3.21 -35.78
N GLN A 415 -7.11 -3.55 -36.57
CA GLN A 415 -8.49 -3.76 -36.09
C GLN A 415 -8.62 -5.03 -35.24
N GLY A 416 -9.70 -5.12 -34.45
CA GLY A 416 -10.08 -6.34 -33.74
C GLY A 416 -11.17 -7.13 -34.47
N LYS A 417 -11.45 -8.35 -34.00
CA LYS A 417 -12.63 -9.11 -34.42
C LYS A 417 -13.92 -8.35 -34.06
N ASN A 418 -13.93 -7.74 -32.87
CA ASN A 418 -15.09 -7.08 -32.27
C ASN A 418 -14.80 -5.62 -31.90
N GLY A 419 -14.10 -4.87 -32.75
CA GLY A 419 -13.78 -3.47 -32.46
C GLY A 419 -12.89 -2.81 -33.51
N SER A 420 -12.90 -1.48 -33.48
CA SER A 420 -12.00 -0.62 -34.26
C SER A 420 -10.53 -0.81 -33.86
N ALA A 421 -9.62 -0.31 -34.70
CA ALA A 421 -8.21 -0.32 -34.36
C ALA A 421 -7.91 0.54 -33.11
N GLU A 422 -8.59 1.67 -32.95
CA GLU A 422 -8.40 2.53 -31.78
C GLU A 422 -8.79 1.82 -30.48
N GLU A 423 -9.97 1.19 -30.44
CA GLU A 423 -10.44 0.44 -29.26
C GLU A 423 -9.47 -0.70 -28.91
N ARG A 424 -9.00 -1.44 -29.92
CA ARG A 424 -7.97 -2.46 -29.74
C ARG A 424 -6.69 -1.85 -29.18
N LEU A 425 -6.19 -0.76 -29.75
CA LEU A 425 -4.91 -0.19 -29.36
C LEU A 425 -4.94 0.38 -27.94
N ARG A 426 -6.02 1.07 -27.54
CA ARG A 426 -6.21 1.54 -26.16
C ARG A 426 -6.24 0.38 -25.16
N LEU A 427 -6.93 -0.71 -25.48
CA LEU A 427 -6.98 -1.91 -24.64
C LEU A 427 -5.62 -2.58 -24.50
N PHE A 428 -4.89 -2.76 -25.61
CA PHE A 428 -3.57 -3.38 -25.58
C PHE A 428 -2.53 -2.46 -24.91
N ARG A 429 -2.68 -1.12 -24.99
CA ARG A 429 -1.89 -0.16 -24.18
C ARG A 429 -2.13 -0.36 -22.68
N LEU A 430 -3.37 -0.55 -22.26
CA LEU A 430 -3.69 -0.84 -20.86
C LEU A 430 -3.00 -2.12 -20.39
N ALA A 431 -3.12 -3.21 -21.15
CA ALA A 431 -2.49 -4.48 -20.80
C ALA A 431 -0.96 -4.41 -20.83
N TRP A 432 -0.38 -3.65 -21.77
CA TRP A 432 1.05 -3.36 -21.81
C TRP A 432 1.49 -2.64 -20.52
N ASP A 433 0.73 -1.63 -20.09
CA ASP A 433 1.06 -0.82 -18.92
C ASP A 433 0.82 -1.56 -17.59
N MET A 434 -0.07 -2.55 -17.58
CA MET A 434 -0.23 -3.50 -16.47
C MET A 434 0.92 -4.51 -16.35
N THR A 435 1.70 -4.73 -17.42
CA THR A 435 2.61 -5.89 -17.51
C THR A 435 4.06 -5.55 -17.82
N ILE A 436 4.35 -5.04 -19.02
CA ILE A 436 5.71 -4.97 -19.58
C ILE A 436 6.25 -3.55 -19.71
N SER A 437 5.48 -2.53 -19.36
CA SER A 437 6.01 -1.17 -19.20
C SER A 437 6.93 -1.05 -17.99
N GLY A 438 7.67 0.06 -17.87
CA GLY A 438 8.42 0.37 -16.65
C GLY A 438 7.52 0.43 -15.41
N PHE A 439 6.31 0.96 -15.55
CA PHE A 439 5.28 0.98 -14.50
C PHE A 439 4.81 -0.44 -14.15
N GLY A 440 4.43 -1.26 -15.15
CA GLY A 440 4.03 -2.64 -14.95
C GLY A 440 5.11 -3.50 -14.29
N GLY A 441 6.37 -3.32 -14.69
CA GLY A 441 7.52 -3.97 -14.06
C GLY A 441 7.70 -3.57 -12.59
N ARG A 442 7.56 -2.28 -12.27
CA ARG A 442 7.55 -1.80 -10.87
C ARG A 442 6.40 -2.40 -10.09
N GLN A 443 5.19 -2.47 -10.65
CA GLN A 443 4.02 -3.08 -10.00
C GLN A 443 4.26 -4.56 -9.69
N ALA A 444 4.85 -5.32 -10.61
CA ALA A 444 5.20 -6.72 -10.37
C ALA A 444 6.21 -6.89 -9.22
N LEU A 445 7.19 -5.99 -9.11
CA LEU A 445 8.15 -5.98 -7.98
C LEU A 445 7.48 -5.55 -6.68
N TYR A 446 6.63 -4.53 -6.72
CA TYR A 446 5.86 -4.05 -5.59
C TYR A 446 5.03 -5.18 -4.99
N GLU A 447 4.18 -5.85 -5.77
CA GLU A 447 3.32 -6.95 -5.30
C GLU A 447 4.11 -8.10 -4.67
N ARG A 448 5.37 -8.28 -5.09
CA ARG A 448 6.24 -9.33 -4.56
C ARG A 448 6.79 -9.02 -3.16
N PHE A 449 7.03 -7.75 -2.84
CA PHE A 449 7.85 -7.37 -1.67
C PHE A 449 7.25 -6.29 -0.77
N PHE A 450 6.15 -5.63 -1.15
CA PHE A 450 5.66 -4.45 -0.42
C PHE A 450 5.28 -4.73 1.04
N PHE A 451 4.86 -5.96 1.36
CA PHE A 451 4.53 -6.39 2.71
C PHE A 451 5.73 -7.07 3.43
N GLY A 452 6.84 -7.28 2.72
CA GLY A 452 8.04 -7.96 3.21
C GLY A 452 8.54 -9.04 2.27
N ASP A 453 9.74 -9.54 2.55
CA ASP A 453 10.32 -10.68 1.83
C ASP A 453 9.45 -11.95 2.01
N PRO A 454 8.96 -12.59 0.92
CA PRO A 454 8.13 -13.78 1.00
C PRO A 454 8.70 -14.93 1.84
N VAL A 455 10.03 -15.10 1.86
CA VAL A 455 10.66 -16.15 2.67
C VAL A 455 10.47 -15.86 4.16
N ARG A 456 10.79 -14.63 4.60
CA ARG A 456 10.60 -14.19 5.98
C ARG A 456 9.12 -14.17 6.38
N MET A 457 8.22 -13.79 5.48
CA MET A 457 6.77 -13.81 5.72
C MET A 457 6.24 -15.22 5.98
N LYS A 458 6.66 -16.22 5.19
CA LYS A 458 6.30 -17.62 5.42
C LYS A 458 6.92 -18.18 6.70
N HIS A 459 8.16 -17.81 7.03
CA HIS A 459 8.79 -18.18 8.29
C HIS A 459 8.01 -17.60 9.50
N ALA A 460 7.61 -16.32 9.41
CA ALA A 460 6.78 -15.70 10.43
C ALA A 460 5.43 -16.42 10.58
N LEU A 461 4.76 -16.74 9.47
CA LEU A 461 3.50 -17.52 9.47
C LEU A 461 3.68 -18.90 10.15
N TYR A 462 4.76 -19.60 9.83
CA TYR A 462 5.10 -20.88 10.47
C TYR A 462 5.29 -20.73 11.99
N GLY A 463 5.93 -19.66 12.45
CA GLY A 463 6.18 -19.42 13.87
C GLY A 463 4.92 -19.09 14.67
N VAL A 464 3.97 -18.36 14.08
CA VAL A 464 2.80 -17.81 14.78
C VAL A 464 1.52 -18.65 14.66
N TYR A 465 1.44 -19.56 13.70
CA TYR A 465 0.24 -20.38 13.49
C TYR A 465 0.22 -21.58 14.44
N ASP A 466 -0.71 -21.61 15.39
CA ASP A 466 -0.92 -22.77 16.27
C ASP A 466 -1.45 -23.98 15.48
N ARG A 467 -0.77 -25.11 15.61
CA ARG A 467 -1.05 -26.37 14.93
C ARG A 467 -1.39 -27.50 15.89
N SER A 468 -1.54 -27.20 17.18
CA SER A 468 -1.64 -28.22 18.23
C SER A 468 -2.87 -29.11 18.03
N GLU A 469 -4.03 -28.51 17.73
CA GLU A 469 -5.27 -29.27 17.47
C GLU A 469 -5.13 -30.27 16.31
N GLN A 470 -4.51 -29.86 15.20
CA GLN A 470 -4.32 -30.75 14.05
C GLN A 470 -3.33 -31.89 14.37
N VAL A 471 -2.27 -31.58 15.12
CA VAL A 471 -1.29 -32.57 15.57
C VAL A 471 -1.93 -33.57 16.53
N ASP A 472 -2.72 -33.09 17.48
CA ASP A 472 -3.35 -33.93 18.50
C ASP A 472 -4.40 -34.86 17.89
N ARG A 473 -5.18 -34.38 16.90
CA ARG A 473 -6.09 -35.23 16.11
C ARG A 473 -5.37 -36.41 15.44
N ILE A 474 -4.17 -36.20 14.90
CA ILE A 474 -3.39 -37.29 14.28
C ILE A 474 -2.88 -38.26 15.34
N LYS A 475 -2.40 -37.76 16.49
CA LYS A 475 -1.98 -38.63 17.61
C LYS A 475 -3.13 -39.48 18.12
N GLU A 476 -4.33 -38.90 18.27
CA GLU A 476 -5.54 -39.60 18.69
C GLU A 476 -5.94 -40.69 17.69
N PHE A 477 -5.90 -40.39 16.38
CA PHE A 477 -6.20 -41.37 15.34
C PHE A 477 -5.21 -42.56 15.39
N LEU A 478 -3.91 -42.29 15.52
CA LEU A 478 -2.88 -43.33 15.62
C LEU A 478 -2.94 -44.12 16.94
N ALA A 479 -3.50 -43.54 17.99
CA ALA A 479 -3.71 -44.23 19.26
C ALA A 479 -4.97 -45.12 19.26
N ASN A 480 -5.84 -44.96 18.25
CA ASN A 480 -7.10 -45.69 18.14
C ASN A 480 -7.08 -46.69 16.98
N ASP A 481 -6.62 -47.91 17.26
CA ASP A 481 -6.63 -49.03 16.31
C ASP A 481 -8.02 -49.67 16.13
N GLN A 482 -9.07 -49.15 16.79
CA GLN A 482 -10.40 -49.78 16.81
C GLN A 482 -11.34 -49.26 15.72
N TRP A 483 -10.91 -48.31 14.89
CA TRP A 483 -11.76 -47.71 13.84
C TRP A 483 -11.46 -48.22 12.43
N PRO A 484 -12.50 -48.46 11.59
CA PRO A 484 -13.91 -48.56 11.96
C PRO A 484 -14.18 -49.86 12.74
N GLU A 485 -15.01 -49.80 13.79
CA GLU A 485 -15.42 -51.01 14.53
C GLU A 485 -16.11 -52.00 13.59
N GLU A 486 -15.79 -53.30 13.71
CA GLU A 486 -16.43 -54.41 12.96
C GLU A 486 -17.86 -54.72 13.42
#